data_AF-A0A835HK29-F1
#
_entry.id   AF-A0A835HK29-F1
#
_cell.length_a   1.000
_cell.length_b   1.000
_cell.length_c   1.000
_cell.angle_alpha   90.00
_cell.angle_beta   90.00
_cell.angle_gamma   90.00
#
_symmetry.space_group_name_H-M   'P 1'
#
loop_
_entity.id
_entity.type
_entity.pdbx_description
1 polymer ?
#
loop_
_entity_poly.entity_id
_entity_poly.type
_entity_poly.pdbx_seq_one_letter_code
_entity_poly.pdbx_strand_id
1 'polypeptide(L)'
;MEGATQLKTGKLISLSEHELVDCDAKGMDQGCEGGEMDDAFLFVQRNKGIALETTYPYTAVDNTCNTKEEASHAAEISGHEDVPRNSEVALSSSRQPTNSCSD
;
A
#
# COMPACT_ATOMS: atom_id res chain seq x y z
N MET A 1 -1.01 5.35 1.18
CA MET A 1 -0.50 5.08 2.55
C MET A 1 0.41 6.19 3.06
N GLU A 2 1.42 6.59 2.29
CA GLU A 2 2.39 7.63 2.64
C GLU A 2 1.77 8.94 3.12
N GLY A 3 0.75 9.43 2.42
CA GLY A 3 0.05 10.65 2.81
C GLY A 3 -0.63 10.55 4.18
N ALA A 4 -1.23 9.39 4.50
CA ALA A 4 -1.79 9.14 5.83
C ALA A 4 -0.66 9.06 6.89
N THR A 5 0.48 8.45 6.57
CA THR A 5 1.66 8.42 7.43
C THR A 5 2.21 9.83 7.69
N GLN A 6 2.29 10.69 6.68
CA GLN A 6 2.69 12.09 6.81
C GLN A 6 1.72 12.86 7.71
N LEU A 7 0.40 12.68 7.54
CA LEU A 7 -0.59 13.32 8.42
C LEU A 7 -0.47 12.88 9.88
N LYS A 8 -0.15 11.60 10.12
CA LYS A 8 0.00 11.03 11.47
C LYS A 8 1.31 11.41 12.15
N THR A 9 2.42 11.38 11.41
CA THR A 9 3.78 11.45 11.97
C THR A 9 4.47 12.79 11.71
N GLY A 10 3.96 13.59 10.77
CA GLY A 10 4.61 14.79 10.27
C GLY A 10 5.78 14.54 9.30
N LYS A 11 6.07 13.28 8.94
CA LYS A 11 7.18 12.90 8.06
C LYS A 11 6.71 12.20 6.81
N LEU A 12 7.23 12.65 5.66
CA LEU A 12 6.93 12.08 4.36
C LEU A 12 8.03 11.06 4.11
N ILE A 13 7.63 9.80 4.04
CA ILE A 13 8.52 8.68 3.78
C ILE A 13 8.00 7.95 2.55
N SER A 14 8.94 7.46 1.74
CA SER A 14 8.63 6.63 0.59
C SER A 14 8.54 5.17 1.06
N LEU A 15 7.42 4.51 0.79
CA LEU A 15 7.19 3.12 1.16
C LEU A 15 7.45 2.21 -0.03
N SER A 16 7.84 0.96 0.20
CA SER A 16 8.23 0.04 -0.86
C SER A 16 7.01 -0.46 -1.64
N GLU A 17 6.87 -0.04 -2.89
CA GLU A 17 5.93 -0.67 -3.80
C GLU A 17 6.36 -2.09 -4.17
N HIS A 18 7.67 -2.37 -4.15
CA HIS A 18 8.19 -3.68 -4.53
C HIS A 18 7.82 -4.78 -3.54
N GLU A 19 7.75 -4.47 -2.24
CA GLU A 19 7.27 -5.41 -1.23
C GLU A 19 5.85 -5.88 -1.56
N LEU A 20 4.96 -4.98 -1.99
CA LEU A 20 3.60 -5.35 -2.40
C LEU A 20 3.64 -6.25 -3.65
N VAL A 21 4.41 -5.86 -4.67
CA VAL A 21 4.55 -6.64 -5.91
C VAL A 21 5.01 -8.08 -5.64
N ASP A 22 5.99 -8.26 -4.76
CA ASP A 22 6.61 -9.58 -4.55
C ASP A 22 5.93 -10.41 -3.44
N CYS A 23 5.44 -9.76 -2.38
CA CYS A 23 4.96 -10.42 -1.15
C CYS A 23 3.45 -10.51 -1.06
N ASP A 24 2.72 -9.63 -1.75
CA ASP A 24 1.27 -9.68 -1.88
C ASP A 24 0.85 -10.16 -3.26
N ALA A 25 1.45 -11.24 -3.76
CA ALA A 25 1.16 -11.79 -5.08
C ALA A 25 0.24 -13.03 -5.02
N LYS A 26 -0.77 -13.00 -4.14
CA LYS A 26 -1.71 -14.11 -3.95
C LYS A 26 -3.15 -13.63 -4.05
N GLY A 27 -3.99 -14.40 -4.76
CA GLY A 27 -5.41 -14.07 -4.86
C GLY A 27 -5.68 -13.14 -6.04
N MET A 28 -6.21 -11.94 -5.76
CA MET A 28 -6.51 -10.92 -6.78
C MET A 28 -5.26 -10.18 -7.26
N ASP A 29 -4.26 -10.07 -6.40
CA ASP A 29 -2.98 -9.44 -6.72
C ASP A 29 -2.04 -10.38 -7.48
N GLN A 30 -1.46 -9.84 -8.55
CA GLN A 30 -0.69 -10.58 -9.55
C GLN A 30 0.63 -9.86 -9.88
N GLY A 31 1.21 -9.17 -8.89
CA GLY A 31 2.46 -8.44 -9.07
C GLY A 31 2.36 -7.39 -10.18
N CYS A 32 3.21 -7.49 -11.19
CA CYS A 32 3.24 -6.58 -12.33
C CYS A 32 2.01 -6.66 -13.24
N GLU A 33 1.18 -7.72 -13.14
CA GLU A 33 -0.06 -7.87 -13.92
C GLU A 33 -1.27 -7.17 -13.27
N GLY A 34 -1.05 -6.50 -12.14
CA GLY A 34 -2.07 -5.70 -11.45
C GLY A 34 -2.44 -6.25 -10.07
N GLY A 35 -3.36 -5.53 -9.42
CA GLY A 35 -3.83 -5.85 -8.07
C GLY A 35 -4.89 -4.87 -7.58
N GLU A 36 -5.39 -5.11 -6.37
CA GLU A 36 -6.39 -4.31 -5.68
C GLU A 36 -5.81 -3.64 -4.43
N MET A 37 -5.99 -2.34 -4.33
CA MET A 37 -5.47 -1.52 -3.23
C MET A 37 -5.97 -1.96 -1.85
N ASP A 38 -7.19 -2.51 -1.77
CA ASP A 38 -7.77 -2.99 -0.52
C ASP A 38 -7.06 -4.26 -0.04
N ASP A 39 -6.70 -5.15 -0.95
CA ASP A 39 -5.90 -6.34 -0.64
C ASP A 39 -4.49 -5.93 -0.20
N ALA A 40 -3.86 -4.97 -0.89
CA ALA A 40 -2.59 -4.38 -0.45
C ALA A 40 -2.67 -3.78 0.98
N PHE A 41 -3.77 -3.11 1.32
CA PHE A 41 -4.00 -2.62 2.68
C PHE A 41 -4.16 -3.77 3.68
N LEU A 42 -4.93 -4.82 3.33
CA LEU A 42 -5.07 -6.01 4.17
C LEU A 42 -3.74 -6.73 4.37
N PHE A 43 -2.90 -6.82 3.34
CA PHE A 43 -1.54 -7.35 3.43
C PHE A 43 -0.75 -6.56 4.47
N VAL A 44 -0.61 -5.25 4.34
CA VAL A 44 0.17 -4.44 5.30
C VAL A 44 -0.37 -4.55 6.72
N GLN A 45 -1.69 -4.63 6.90
CA GLN A 45 -2.30 -4.83 8.22
C GLN A 45 -1.99 -6.21 8.84
N ARG A 46 -1.96 -7.27 8.02
CA ARG A 46 -1.59 -8.63 8.44
C ARG A 46 -0.09 -8.73 8.69
N ASN A 47 0.70 -8.13 7.82
CA ASN A 47 2.15 -8.09 7.84
C ASN A 47 2.70 -7.26 9.01
N LYS A 48 1.86 -6.41 9.63
CA LYS A 48 2.27 -5.49 10.70
C LYS A 48 3.26 -4.43 10.23
N GLY A 49 3.22 -4.13 8.94
CA GLY A 49 3.87 -2.98 8.36
C GLY A 49 4.31 -3.21 6.93
N ILE A 50 5.01 -2.20 6.42
CA ILE A 50 5.60 -2.16 5.08
C ILE A 50 6.94 -1.43 5.16
N ALA A 51 7.92 -1.88 4.38
CA ALA A 51 9.27 -1.34 4.33
C ALA A 51 9.35 0.03 3.65
N LEU A 52 10.51 0.68 3.81
CA LEU A 52 10.88 1.86 3.01
C LEU A 52 11.28 1.44 1.60
N GLU A 53 11.06 2.33 0.64
CA GLU A 53 11.59 2.20 -0.72
C GLU A 53 13.12 2.03 -0.73
N THR A 54 13.84 2.69 0.19
CA THR A 54 15.30 2.53 0.29
C THR A 54 15.74 1.16 0.83
N THR A 55 14.85 0.44 1.51
CA THR A 55 15.14 -0.89 2.09
C THR A 55 14.77 -1.99 1.11
N TYR A 56 13.63 -1.86 0.43
CA TYR A 56 13.17 -2.79 -0.59
C TYR A 56 12.85 -2.03 -1.88
N PRO A 57 13.88 -1.70 -2.71
CA PRO A 57 13.71 -0.81 -3.85
C PRO A 57 12.92 -1.41 -5.01
N TYR A 58 12.20 -0.57 -5.74
CA TYR A 58 11.45 -0.98 -6.92
C TYR A 58 12.33 -1.40 -8.10
N THR A 59 12.08 -2.59 -8.65
CA THR A 59 12.81 -3.13 -9.81
C THR A 59 11.96 -3.33 -11.06
N ALA A 60 10.67 -3.00 -11.02
CA ALA A 60 9.74 -3.14 -12.16
C ALA A 60 9.69 -4.55 -12.79
N VAL A 61 9.90 -5.58 -11.97
CA VAL A 61 9.81 -7.00 -12.36
C VAL A 61 9.25 -7.80 -11.19
N ASP A 62 8.58 -8.90 -11.49
CA ASP A 62 8.16 -9.85 -10.47
C ASP A 62 9.37 -10.64 -9.95
N ASN A 63 9.60 -10.58 -8.64
CA ASN A 63 10.57 -11.43 -7.97
C ASN A 63 9.85 -12.34 -6.95
N THR A 64 10.65 -13.12 -6.23
CA THR A 64 10.16 -13.83 -5.05
C THR A 64 10.25 -12.91 -3.85
N CYS A 65 9.21 -12.87 -3.02
CA CYS A 65 9.19 -12.12 -1.76
C CYS A 65 10.49 -12.28 -0.95
N ASN A 66 11.18 -11.17 -0.74
CA ASN A 66 12.36 -11.10 0.10
C ASN A 66 11.97 -10.86 1.56
N THR A 67 11.77 -11.96 2.30
CA THR A 67 11.32 -11.95 3.70
C THR A 67 12.25 -11.19 4.65
N LYS A 68 13.51 -10.97 4.28
CA LYS A 68 14.45 -10.19 5.10
C LYS A 68 14.15 -8.69 5.01
N GLU A 69 13.91 -8.18 3.81
CA GLU A 69 13.63 -6.77 3.59
C GLU A 69 12.17 -6.44 3.97
N GLU A 70 11.23 -7.35 3.68
CA GLU A 70 9.81 -7.27 4.09
C GLU A 70 9.65 -7.09 5.61
N ALA A 71 10.44 -7.81 6.42
CA ALA A 71 10.44 -7.67 7.88
C ALA A 71 10.94 -6.31 8.40
N SER A 72 11.42 -5.41 7.54
CA SER A 72 11.95 -4.10 7.91
C SER A 72 10.88 -3.00 7.88
N HIS A 73 9.82 -3.17 8.69
CA HIS A 73 8.66 -2.29 8.70
C HIS A 73 8.97 -0.84 9.07
N ALA A 74 8.45 0.09 8.27
CA ALA A 74 8.63 1.53 8.39
C ALA A 74 7.32 2.29 8.65
N ALA A 75 6.19 1.75 8.19
CA ALA A 75 4.87 2.26 8.47
C ALA A 75 3.86 1.11 8.65
N GLU A 76 2.78 1.40 9.36
CA GLU A 76 1.67 0.49 9.62
C GLU A 76 0.34 1.17 9.32
N ILE A 77 -0.65 0.39 8.92
CA ILE A 77 -2.04 0.84 8.85
C ILE A 77 -2.92 0.04 9.82
N SER A 78 -3.92 0.71 10.39
CA SER A 78 -4.89 0.08 11.27
C SER A 78 -6.16 -0.39 10.54
N GLY A 79 -6.36 0.00 9.29
CA GLY A 79 -7.52 -0.34 8.45
C GLY A 79 -7.65 0.59 7.24
N HIS A 80 -8.68 0.34 6.42
CA HIS A 80 -9.10 1.17 5.28
C HIS A 80 -10.64 1.30 5.28
N GLU A 81 -11.17 2.23 4.49
CA GLU A 81 -12.61 2.46 4.33
C GLU A 81 -12.91 2.86 2.88
N ASP A 82 -13.98 2.30 2.32
CA ASP A 82 -14.41 2.59 0.96
C ASP A 82 -15.23 3.87 0.89
N VAL A 83 -14.86 4.73 -0.04
CA VAL A 83 -15.72 5.83 -0.45
C VAL A 83 -16.85 5.27 -1.34
N PRO A 84 -18.12 5.70 -1.15
CA PRO A 84 -19.20 5.28 -2.03
C PRO A 84 -18.87 5.49 -3.51
N ARG A 85 -19.06 4.45 -4.32
CA ARG A 85 -18.80 4.46 -5.76
C ARG A 85 -19.48 5.65 -6.43
N ASN A 86 -18.75 6.32 -7.32
CA ASN A 86 -19.22 7.46 -8.12
C ASN A 86 -19.74 8.65 -7.29
N SER A 87 -19.28 8.81 -6.04
CA SER A 87 -19.63 9.95 -5.20
C SER A 87 -18.46 10.91 -5.04
N GLU A 88 -18.33 11.85 -6.00
CA GLU A 88 -17.31 12.91 -5.94
C GLU A 88 -17.44 13.76 -4.67
N VAL A 89 -18.65 13.92 -4.16
CA VAL A 89 -18.94 14.64 -2.92
C VAL A 89 -18.33 13.91 -1.71
N ALA A 90 -18.51 12.59 -1.64
CA ALA A 90 -17.91 11.79 -0.57
C ALA A 90 -16.39 11.75 -0.71
N LEU A 91 -15.87 11.60 -1.94
CA LEU A 91 -14.43 11.62 -2.23
C LEU A 91 -13.79 12.94 -1.77
N SER A 92 -14.42 14.07 -2.10
CA SER A 92 -13.94 15.41 -1.71
C SER A 92 -14.03 15.69 -0.21
N SER A 93 -14.89 14.95 0.50
CA SER A 93 -15.09 15.11 1.96
C SER A 93 -14.16 14.23 2.79
N SER A 94 -13.32 13.41 2.15
CA SER A 94 -12.37 12.53 2.82
C SER A 94 -11.32 13.31 3.60
N ARG A 95 -10.97 12.81 4.79
CA ARG A 95 -10.02 13.48 5.71
C ARG A 95 -8.56 13.09 5.47
N GLN A 96 -8.34 12.10 4.60
CA GLN A 96 -7.03 11.58 4.23
C GLN A 96 -6.98 11.40 2.72
N PRO A 97 -5.78 11.35 2.11
CA PRO A 97 -5.64 11.03 0.69
C PRO A 97 -6.29 9.69 0.36
N THR A 98 -7.14 9.69 -0.67
CA THR A 98 -7.90 8.52 -1.14
C THR A 98 -7.30 7.94 -2.41
N ASN A 99 -7.25 6.61 -2.50
CA ASN A 99 -6.97 5.92 -3.76
C ASN A 99 -8.25 5.86 -4.60
N SER A 100 -8.12 5.91 -5.92
CA SER A 100 -9.25 5.82 -6.85
C SER A 100 -8.86 5.04 -8.10
N CYS A 101 -9.73 4.12 -8.52
CA CYS A 101 -9.64 3.45 -9.82
C CYS A 101 -10.81 3.91 -10.70
N SER A 102 -10.56 4.10 -11.99
CA SER A 102 -11.61 4.39 -12.98
C SER A 102 -12.05 3.08 -13.62
N ASP A 103 -13.37 2.84 -13.72
CA ASP A 103 -13.94 1.71 -14.48
C ASP A 103 -13.77 1.89 -16.00
#